data_AF-A0A1H1HWZ3-F1
#
_entry.id   AF-A0A1H1HWZ3-F1
#
_cell.length_a   1.000
_cell.length_b   1.000
_cell.length_c   1.000
_cell.angle_alpha   90.00
_cell.angle_beta   90.00
_cell.angle_gamma   90.00
#
_symmetry.space_group_name_H-M   'P 1'
#
loop_
_entity.id
_entity.type
_entity.pdbx_description
1 polymer ?
#
loop_
_entity_poly.entity_id
_entity_poly.type
_entity_poly.pdbx_seq_one_letter_code
_entity_poly.pdbx_strand_id
1 'polypeptide(L)' 'MTAAWPGQKQAQPVAGHPDEAPELQLAELIDAIEQPGNQGEPLKTRDYVLLLLATVALPLALILIGGLL' A
#
# COMPACT_ATOMS: atom_id res chain seq x y z
N MET A 1 -16.14 -2.67 -30.60
CA MET A 1 -14.81 -2.09 -30.89
C MET A 1 -14.43 -1.22 -29.70
N THR A 2 -13.41 -1.66 -28.97
CA THR A 2 -12.81 -1.04 -27.79
C THR A 2 -12.08 0.25 -28.17
N ALA A 3 -12.32 1.36 -27.47
CA ALA A 3 -11.29 2.31 -27.04
C ALA A 3 -11.90 3.57 -26.41
N ALA A 4 -11.73 3.72 -25.11
CA ALA A 4 -11.22 4.94 -24.49
C ALA A 4 -10.91 4.61 -23.02
N TRP A 5 -9.63 4.53 -22.64
CA TRP A 5 -9.23 4.70 -21.24
C TRP A 5 -8.32 5.92 -21.17
N PRO A 6 -8.89 7.14 -21.21
CA PRO A 6 -8.11 8.36 -21.07
C PRO A 6 -8.17 8.78 -19.60
N GLY A 7 -7.02 9.12 -19.03
CA GLY A 7 -6.91 9.49 -17.62
C GLY A 7 -7.82 10.65 -17.21
N GLN A 8 -9.01 10.33 -16.70
CA GLN A 8 -9.81 11.29 -15.96
C GLN A 8 -9.32 11.34 -14.52
N LYS A 9 -8.37 12.25 -14.31
CA LYS A 9 -8.05 12.79 -13.00
C LYS A 9 -9.29 13.50 -12.45
N GLN A 10 -9.68 13.16 -11.22
CA GLN A 10 -9.87 14.12 -10.14
C GLN A 10 -10.09 13.38 -8.82
N ALA A 11 -9.01 13.07 -8.10
CA ALA A 11 -9.09 13.00 -6.64
C ALA A 11 -9.21 14.44 -6.14
N GLN A 12 -10.45 14.93 -6.02
CA GLN A 12 -10.79 16.23 -5.45
C GLN A 12 -10.79 16.05 -3.91
N PRO A 13 -10.30 17.04 -3.14
CA PRO A 13 -9.96 16.83 -1.74
C PRO A 13 -11.21 16.73 -0.88
N VAL A 14 -11.22 15.83 0.11
CA VAL A 14 -12.22 15.87 1.17
C VAL A 14 -11.89 17.06 2.09
N ALA A 15 -12.28 18.25 1.65
CA ALA A 15 -12.31 19.44 2.49
C ALA A 15 -13.45 19.25 3.49
N GLY A 16 -13.11 18.80 4.69
CA GLY A 16 -14.09 18.49 5.74
C GLY A 16 -15.05 19.66 5.99
N HIS A 17 -16.35 19.36 5.91
CA HIS A 17 -17.40 20.10 6.59
C HIS A 17 -17.81 19.30 7.84
N PRO A 18 -17.98 19.94 9.00
CA PRO A 18 -18.14 19.26 10.29
C PRO A 18 -19.48 18.51 10.48
N ASP A 19 -20.35 18.41 9.47
CA ASP A 19 -21.74 17.93 9.65
C ASP A 19 -22.20 16.83 8.66
N GLU A 20 -21.33 16.24 7.84
CA GLU A 20 -21.73 15.14 6.95
C GLU A 20 -21.52 13.75 7.58
N ALA A 21 -22.60 12.98 7.66
CA ALA A 21 -22.72 11.73 8.41
C ALA A 21 -21.52 10.78 8.21
N PRO A 22 -20.94 10.23 9.30
CA PRO A 22 -19.70 9.44 9.25
C PRO A 22 -19.77 8.18 8.38
N GLU A 23 -20.97 7.69 8.06
CA GLU A 23 -21.19 6.49 7.24
C GLU A 23 -20.85 6.71 5.75
N LEU A 24 -21.09 7.91 5.20
CA LEU A 24 -20.77 8.22 3.80
C LEU A 24 -19.25 8.31 3.58
N GLN A 25 -18.53 8.89 4.55
CA GLN A 25 -17.07 8.94 4.53
C GLN A 25 -16.48 7.52 4.62
N LEU A 26 -17.08 6.64 5.43
CA LEU A 26 -16.58 5.27 5.57
C LEU A 26 -16.70 4.47 4.28
N ALA A 27 -17.82 4.59 3.56
CA ALA A 27 -18.04 3.92 2.28
C ALA A 27 -17.04 4.38 1.22
N GLU A 28 -16.78 5.69 1.13
CA GLU A 28 -15.76 6.24 0.21
C GLU A 28 -14.34 5.79 0.56
N LEU A 29 -14.01 5.69 1.85
CA LEU A 29 -12.72 5.16 2.30
C LEU A 29 -12.57 3.67 1.97
N ILE A 30 -13.64 2.88 2.10
CA ILE A 30 -13.63 1.45 1.75
C ILE A 30 -13.43 1.27 0.25
N ASP A 31 -14.19 2.00 -0.59
CA ASP A 31 -14.01 1.98 -2.05
C ASP A 31 -12.60 2.42 -2.46
N ALA A 32 -12.03 3.39 -1.76
CA ALA A 32 -10.65 3.83 -1.98
C ALA A 32 -9.61 2.76 -1.62
N ILE A 33 -9.89 1.86 -0.66
CA ILE A 33 -8.99 0.75 -0.28
C ILE A 33 -9.14 -0.44 -1.24
N GLU A 34 -10.37 -0.72 -1.71
CA GLU A 34 -10.64 -1.84 -2.62
C GLU A 34 -10.11 -1.61 -4.05
N GLN A 35 -9.93 -0.35 -4.45
CA GLN A 35 -9.40 -0.03 -5.77
C GLN A 35 -7.91 -0.40 -5.90
N PRO A 36 -7.54 -1.27 -6.86
CA PRO A 36 -6.16 -1.72 -7.03
C PRO A 36 -5.18 -0.59 -7.41
N GLY A 37 -5.70 0.52 -7.95
CA GLY A 37 -4.92 1.72 -8.27
C GLY A 37 -4.53 2.57 -7.07
N ASN A 38 -5.07 2.29 -5.87
CA ASN A 38 -4.86 3.06 -4.66
C ASN A 38 -3.96 2.34 -3.63
N GLN A 39 -3.31 1.25 -4.04
CA GLN A 39 -2.44 0.42 -3.19
C GLN A 39 -1.06 1.05 -2.88
N GLY A 40 -0.91 2.36 -3.07
CA GLY A 40 0.35 3.09 -2.91
C GLY A 40 1.32 2.93 -4.09
N GLU A 41 2.57 3.36 -3.90
CA GLU A 41 3.60 3.22 -4.92
C GLU A 41 4.04 1.74 -5.04
N PRO A 42 4.12 1.17 -6.26
CA PRO A 42 4.56 -0.19 -6.42
C PRO A 42 5.99 -0.36 -5.92
N LEU A 43 6.23 -1.47 -5.21
CA LEU A 43 7.54 -1.86 -4.72
C LEU A 43 8.56 -1.87 -5.87
N LYS A 44 9.71 -1.24 -5.65
CA LYS A 44 10.79 -1.24 -6.64
C LYS A 44 11.63 -2.50 -6.46
N THR A 45 12.34 -2.92 -7.51
CA THR A 45 13.23 -4.10 -7.48
C THR A 45 14.21 -4.05 -6.30
N ARG A 46 14.70 -2.86 -5.94
CA ARG A 46 15.57 -2.65 -4.77
C ARG A 46 14.90 -3.09 -3.47
N ASP A 47 13.62 -2.79 -3.30
CA ASP A 47 12.89 -3.07 -2.06
C ASP A 47 12.67 -4.58 -1.91
N TYR A 48 12.44 -5.29 -3.02
CA TYR A 48 12.43 -6.76 -3.05
C TYR A 48 13.79 -7.38 -2.68
N VAL A 49 14.89 -6.80 -3.16
CA VAL A 49 16.24 -7.27 -2.82
C VAL A 49 16.52 -7.05 -1.33
N LEU A 50 16.17 -5.88 -0.79
CA LEU A 50 16.33 -5.60 0.63
C LEU A 50 15.49 -6.53 1.51
N LEU A 51 14.25 -6.80 1.10
CA LEU A 51 13.38 -7.73 1.78
C LEU A 51 14.00 -9.14 1.82
N LEU A 52 14.47 -9.64 0.66
CA LEU A 52 15.12 -10.94 0.56
C LEU A 52 16.35 -11.04 1.48
N LEU A 53 17.21 -10.00 1.47
CA LEU A 53 18.39 -9.95 2.32
C LEU A 53 18.02 -9.98 3.80
N ALA A 54 17.03 -9.19 4.23
CA ALA A 54 16.57 -9.17 5.61
C ALA A 54 16.01 -10.53 6.03
N THR A 55 15.21 -11.17 5.17
CA THR A 55 14.63 -12.49 5.44
C THR A 55 15.68 -13.58 5.63
N VAL A 56 16.84 -13.49 4.98
CA VAL A 56 17.91 -14.49 5.11
C VAL A 56 18.92 -14.12 6.20
N ALA A 57 19.32 -12.85 6.30
CA ALA A 57 20.35 -12.40 7.22
C ALA A 57 19.91 -12.50 8.69
N LEU A 58 18.65 -12.16 8.99
CA LEU A 58 18.13 -12.20 10.36
C LEU A 58 18.12 -13.62 10.97
N PRO A 59 17.56 -14.67 10.30
CA PRO A 59 17.60 -16.02 10.84
C PRO A 59 19.02 -16.58 10.89
N LEU A 60 19.89 -16.28 9.91
CA LEU A 60 21.30 -16.68 9.99
C LEU A 60 21.99 -16.08 11.21
N ALA A 61 21.77 -14.79 11.48
CA ALA A 61 22.34 -14.14 12.66
C ALA A 61 21.83 -14.79 13.96
N LEU A 62 20.52 -15.09 14.06
CA LEU A 62 19.94 -15.77 15.21
C LEU A 62 20.52 -17.18 15.42
N ILE A 63 20.70 -17.96 14.36
CA ILE A 63 21.32 -19.29 14.43
C ILE A 63 22.76 -19.20 14.91
N LEU A 64 23.53 -18.25 14.38
CA LEU A 64 24.92 -18.06 14.78
C LEU A 64 25.05 -17.64 16.25
N ILE A 65 24.22 -16.70 16.71
CA ILE A 65 24.20 -16.28 18.12
C ILE A 65 23.74 -17.43 19.02
N GLY A 66 22.65 -18.10 18.65
CA GLY A 66 22.10 -19.22 19.42
C GLY A 66 22.99 -20.46 19.44
N GLY A 67 23.83 -20.67 18.43
CA GLY A 67 24.83 -21.75 18.40
C GLY A 67 26.14 -21.41 19.11
N LEU A 68 26.41 -20.13 19.39
CA LEU A 68 27.59 -19.67 20.12
C LEU A 68 27.37 -19.63 21.65
N LEU A 69 26.11 -19.45 22.08
CA LEU A 69 25.66 -19.51 23.47
C LEU A 69 25.45 -20.95 23.94
#